data_AF-A0A813IDM5-F1
#
_entry.id   AF-A0A813IDM5-F1
#
_cell.length_a   1.000
_cell.length_b   1.000
_cell.length_c   1.000
_cell.angle_alpha   90.00
_cell.angle_beta   90.00
_cell.angle_gamma   90.00
#
_symmetry.space_group_name_H-M   'P 1'
#
loop_
_entity.id
_entity.type
_entity.pdbx_description
1 polymer ?
#
loop_
_entity_poly.entity_id
_entity_poly.type
_entity_poly.pdbx_seq_one_letter_code
_entity_poly.pdbx_strand_id
1 'polypeptide(L)'
;AKFSGAPTSRLPSLESAAKVVPTEQYCSLFSRAAVSYYRRSLKVDPKQRPAYINLIGSLERNEPTGWYNDVQDIAVAAVQNGIWYNRWQRPPHFVPTLTAKPWHNPQDFELCRALEKNYPTIRAEYDAYMDKLLNRKDWDDSDTTPGLGDVGSRAGALHDGGLTKSGRWKEVPLFTNCTVQREYTDLFPETVRILQ
;
A
#
# COMPACT_ATOMS: atom_id res chain seq x y z
N ALA A 1 11.80 31.45 -4.47
CA ALA A 1 11.76 31.76 -3.02
C ALA A 1 12.28 30.55 -2.26
N LYS A 2 13.34 30.71 -1.44
CA LYS A 2 13.81 29.62 -0.56
C LYS A 2 12.85 29.58 0.64
N PHE A 3 11.92 28.63 0.68
CA PHE A 3 11.14 28.34 1.87
C PHE A 3 12.08 27.69 2.90
N SER A 4 12.73 28.50 3.74
CA SER A 4 13.81 28.07 4.63
C SER A 4 13.33 27.73 6.05
N GLY A 5 12.16 27.10 6.19
CA GLY A 5 11.62 26.63 7.46
C GLY A 5 11.22 25.17 7.38
N ALA A 6 11.57 24.38 8.40
CA ALA A 6 11.02 23.04 8.54
C ALA A 6 9.48 23.14 8.58
N PRO A 7 8.74 22.23 7.90
CA PRO A 7 7.29 22.25 7.93
C PRO A 7 6.80 22.14 9.39
N THR A 8 5.81 22.96 9.74
CA THR A 8 5.24 23.02 11.08
C THR A 8 3.76 22.63 11.05
N SER A 9 3.28 22.08 12.16
CA SER A 9 1.89 21.67 12.36
C SER A 9 1.36 22.24 13.68
N ARG A 10 0.07 22.56 13.75
CA ARG A 10 -0.59 22.99 15.00
C ARG A 10 -1.07 21.76 15.77
N LEU A 11 -0.55 21.56 16.98
CA LEU A 11 -1.09 20.57 17.90
C LEU A 11 -2.45 21.06 18.44
N PRO A 12 -3.54 20.29 18.25
CA PRO A 12 -4.80 20.60 18.89
C PRO A 12 -4.66 20.46 20.42
N SER A 13 -5.20 21.42 21.16
CA SER A 13 -5.26 21.43 22.62
C SER A 13 -6.70 21.70 23.05
N LEU A 14 -7.17 20.97 24.06
CA LEU A 14 -8.51 21.16 24.63
C LEU A 14 -8.54 22.27 25.69
N GLU A 15 -7.40 22.58 26.31
CA GLU A 15 -7.32 23.42 27.52
C GLU A 15 -6.39 24.63 27.39
N SER A 16 -5.65 24.76 26.28
CA SER A 16 -4.66 25.83 26.09
C SER A 16 -4.53 26.26 24.62
N ALA A 17 -3.82 27.36 24.38
CA ALA A 17 -3.56 27.83 23.02
C ALA A 17 -2.81 26.75 22.22
N ALA A 18 -3.24 26.54 20.97
CA ALA A 18 -2.63 25.55 20.08
C ALA A 18 -1.13 25.81 19.92
N LYS A 19 -0.32 24.78 20.20
CA LYS A 19 1.14 24.86 20.09
C LYS A 19 1.58 24.52 18.67
N VAL A 20 2.37 25.39 18.05
CA VAL A 20 3.04 25.08 16.78
C VAL A 20 4.28 24.23 17.06
N VAL A 21 4.40 23.09 16.39
CA VAL A 21 5.54 22.17 16.52
C VAL A 21 6.05 21.75 15.14
N PRO A 22 7.30 21.27 15.02
CA PRO A 22 7.76 20.62 13.81
C PRO A 22 6.84 19.46 13.42
N THR A 23 6.54 19.31 12.13
CA THR A 23 5.65 18.25 11.62
C THR A 23 6.15 16.85 12.01
N GLU A 24 7.45 16.62 12.03
CA GLU A 24 8.03 15.35 12.48
C GLU A 24 7.68 15.05 13.94
N GLN A 25 7.79 16.05 14.82
CA GLN A 25 7.40 15.91 16.23
C GLN A 25 5.90 15.64 16.36
N TYR A 26 5.07 16.33 15.57
CA TYR A 26 3.63 16.10 15.50
C TYR A 26 3.34 14.63 15.14
N CYS A 27 3.87 14.15 14.02
CA CYS A 27 3.66 12.77 13.56
C CYS A 27 4.15 11.72 14.57
N SER A 28 5.33 11.93 15.16
CA SER A 28 5.90 11.03 16.16
C SER A 28 4.99 10.86 17.39
N LEU A 29 4.35 11.95 17.85
CA LEU A 29 3.40 11.90 18.97
C LEU A 29 2.18 11.02 18.65
N PHE A 30 1.59 11.18 17.47
CA PHE A 30 0.45 10.36 17.05
C PHE A 30 0.82 8.89 16.83
N SER A 31 1.98 8.62 16.21
CA SER A 31 2.48 7.25 16.03
C SER A 31 2.65 6.54 17.38
N ARG A 32 3.26 7.21 18.37
CA ARG A 32 3.41 6.66 19.72
C ARG A 32 2.07 6.43 20.41
N ALA A 33 1.15 7.38 20.31
CA ALA A 33 -0.19 7.24 20.88
C ALA A 33 -0.92 6.04 20.27
N ALA A 34 -0.90 5.91 18.93
CA ALA A 34 -1.51 4.80 18.21
C ALA A 34 -0.98 3.44 18.67
N VAL A 35 0.35 3.27 18.76
CA VAL A 35 0.98 2.05 19.28
C VAL A 35 0.46 1.68 20.68
N SER A 36 0.36 2.66 21.59
CA SER A 36 -0.18 2.45 22.94
C SER A 36 -1.65 2.03 22.94
N TYR A 37 -2.48 2.65 22.09
CA TYR A 37 -3.89 2.30 21.96
C TYR A 37 -4.10 0.92 21.37
N TYR A 38 -3.37 0.53 20.32
CA TYR A 38 -3.50 -0.82 19.75
C TYR A 38 -3.05 -1.89 20.74
N ARG A 39 -1.95 -1.67 21.47
CA ARG A 39 -1.53 -2.57 22.56
C ARG A 39 -2.63 -2.72 23.64
N ARG A 40 -3.29 -1.63 24.03
CA ARG A 40 -4.42 -1.69 24.97
C ARG A 40 -5.63 -2.42 24.38
N SER A 41 -5.96 -2.19 23.12
CA SER A 41 -7.05 -2.89 22.43
C SER A 41 -6.83 -4.40 22.46
N LEU A 42 -5.61 -4.88 22.17
CA LEU A 42 -5.28 -6.31 22.22
C LEU A 42 -5.30 -6.91 23.63
N LYS A 43 -5.09 -6.09 24.68
CA LYS A 43 -5.28 -6.54 26.07
C LYS A 43 -6.76 -6.74 26.42
N VAL A 44 -7.64 -5.91 25.85
CA VAL A 44 -9.09 -6.01 26.07
C VAL A 44 -9.69 -7.16 25.26
N ASP A 45 -9.31 -7.26 24.00
CA ASP A 45 -9.74 -8.32 23.11
C ASP A 45 -8.59 -8.77 22.20
N PRO A 46 -7.97 -9.93 22.49
CA PRO A 46 -6.86 -10.45 21.70
C PRO A 46 -7.32 -11.03 20.34
N LYS A 47 -8.62 -10.99 20.02
CA LYS A 47 -9.14 -11.40 18.71
C LYS A 47 -9.33 -10.22 17.74
N GLN A 48 -8.96 -9.00 18.14
CA GLN A 48 -9.06 -7.81 17.29
C GLN A 48 -8.00 -7.79 16.17
N ARG A 49 -8.30 -8.44 15.04
CA ARG A 49 -7.42 -8.47 13.86
C ARG A 49 -6.92 -7.09 13.41
N PRO A 50 -7.78 -6.04 13.31
CA PRO A 50 -7.30 -4.71 12.89
C PRO A 50 -6.24 -4.14 13.83
N ALA A 51 -6.29 -4.44 15.13
CA ALA A 51 -5.30 -3.94 16.09
C ALA A 51 -3.91 -4.56 15.85
N TYR A 52 -3.82 -5.85 15.51
CA TYR A 52 -2.55 -6.47 15.12
C TYR A 52 -1.95 -5.84 13.87
N ILE A 53 -2.76 -5.69 12.81
CA ILE A 53 -2.33 -5.12 11.52
C ILE A 53 -1.82 -3.70 11.70
N ASN A 54 -2.63 -2.86 12.36
CA ASN A 54 -2.30 -1.45 12.51
C ASN A 54 -1.14 -1.24 13.48
N LEU A 55 -1.01 -2.06 14.53
CA LEU A 55 0.14 -2.00 15.43
C LEU A 55 1.44 -2.34 14.70
N ILE A 56 1.46 -3.45 13.97
CA ILE A 56 2.62 -3.85 13.17
C ILE A 56 2.95 -2.78 12.13
N GLY A 57 1.97 -2.33 11.35
CA GLY A 57 2.18 -1.29 10.34
C GLY A 57 2.63 0.06 10.93
N SER A 58 2.24 0.39 12.16
CA SER A 58 2.77 1.55 12.89
C SER A 58 4.23 1.36 13.30
N LEU A 59 4.62 0.18 13.78
CA LEU A 59 6.00 -0.10 14.17
C LEU A 59 6.94 -0.14 12.95
N GLU A 60 6.55 -0.83 11.88
CA GLU A 60 7.34 -0.95 10.65
C GLU A 60 7.58 0.40 9.97
N ARG A 61 6.60 1.31 9.99
CA ARG A 61 6.76 2.65 9.37
C ARG A 61 7.58 3.64 10.18
N ASN A 62 7.62 3.50 11.51
CA ASN A 62 8.31 4.45 12.39
C ASN A 62 9.65 3.92 12.90
N GLU A 63 9.92 2.62 12.73
CA GLU A 63 11.17 1.95 13.07
C GLU A 63 11.76 2.33 14.45
N PRO A 64 10.98 2.39 15.56
CA PRO A 64 11.55 2.70 16.86
C PRO A 64 12.57 1.64 17.30
N THR A 65 13.48 1.96 18.21
CA THR A 65 14.47 0.99 18.71
C THR A 65 13.80 -0.33 19.14
N GLY A 66 14.26 -1.45 18.58
CA GLY A 66 13.73 -2.79 18.87
C GLY A 66 12.47 -3.20 18.09
N TRP A 67 11.96 -2.36 17.19
CA TRP A 67 10.70 -2.59 16.47
C TRP A 67 10.62 -3.94 15.77
N TYR A 68 11.73 -4.43 15.21
CA TYR A 68 11.73 -5.68 14.45
C TYR A 68 11.34 -6.87 15.33
N ASN A 69 11.93 -6.97 16.52
CA ASN A 69 11.62 -8.03 17.47
C ASN A 69 10.18 -7.88 17.98
N ASP A 70 9.76 -6.66 18.33
CA ASP A 70 8.38 -6.37 18.74
C ASP A 70 7.37 -6.86 17.68
N VAL A 71 7.62 -6.57 16.40
CA VAL A 71 6.75 -7.00 15.29
C VAL A 71 6.68 -8.53 15.19
N GLN A 72 7.81 -9.23 15.37
CA GLN A 72 7.83 -10.69 15.34
C GLN A 72 7.03 -11.28 16.51
N ASP A 73 7.17 -10.74 17.72
CA ASP A 73 6.45 -11.18 18.91
C ASP A 73 4.94 -10.95 18.77
N ILE A 74 4.55 -9.79 18.25
CA ILE A 74 3.16 -9.46 17.97
C ILE A 74 2.56 -10.40 16.93
N ALA A 75 3.32 -10.75 15.88
CA ALA A 75 2.86 -11.68 14.85
C ALA A 75 2.72 -13.11 15.39
N VAL A 76 3.62 -13.56 16.28
CA VAL A 76 3.49 -14.85 16.98
C VAL A 76 2.23 -14.85 17.86
N ALA A 77 1.98 -13.78 18.61
CA ALA A 77 0.77 -13.65 19.42
C ALA A 77 -0.51 -13.67 18.56
N ALA A 78 -0.49 -13.05 17.38
CA ALA A 78 -1.62 -13.09 16.45
C ALA A 78 -1.93 -14.52 15.99
N VAL A 79 -0.90 -15.32 15.66
CA VAL A 79 -1.06 -16.74 15.30
C VAL A 79 -1.64 -17.55 16.47
N GLN A 80 -1.12 -17.36 17.68
CA GLN A 80 -1.63 -18.03 18.89
C GLN A 80 -3.11 -17.72 19.16
N ASN A 81 -3.56 -16.52 18.80
CA ASN A 81 -4.97 -16.11 18.95
C ASN A 81 -5.84 -16.46 17.73
N GLY A 82 -5.32 -17.23 16.77
CA GLY A 82 -6.07 -17.70 15.60
C GLY A 82 -6.35 -16.61 14.56
N ILE A 83 -5.60 -15.51 14.58
CA ILE A 83 -5.79 -14.39 13.63
C ILE A 83 -5.21 -14.72 12.26
N TRP A 84 -4.04 -15.35 12.24
CA TRP A 84 -3.30 -15.74 11.05
C TRP A 84 -2.79 -17.17 11.17
N TYR A 85 -2.49 -17.78 10.02
CA TYR A 85 -1.94 -19.13 9.97
C TYR A 85 -0.47 -19.18 10.41
N ASN A 86 0.32 -18.19 9.99
CA ASN A 86 1.74 -18.08 10.32
C ASN A 86 2.14 -16.62 10.53
N ARG A 87 3.27 -16.38 11.20
CA ARG A 87 3.72 -15.02 11.58
C ARG A 87 4.10 -14.13 10.39
N TRP A 88 4.38 -14.71 9.22
CA TRP A 88 4.82 -14.00 8.01
C TRP A 88 3.64 -13.66 7.08
N GLN A 89 2.54 -14.39 7.16
CA GLN A 89 1.33 -14.19 6.36
C GLN A 89 0.34 -13.35 7.18
N ARG A 90 0.33 -12.04 6.94
CA ARG A 90 -0.41 -11.07 7.75
C ARG A 90 -1.55 -10.34 6.99
N PRO A 91 -2.43 -11.05 6.25
CA PRO A 91 -3.45 -10.38 5.45
C PRO A 91 -4.58 -9.81 6.33
N PRO A 92 -5.21 -8.71 5.90
CA PRO A 92 -6.42 -8.17 6.54
C PRO A 92 -7.63 -9.10 6.39
N HIS A 93 -7.75 -9.75 5.23
CA HIS A 93 -8.79 -10.72 4.93
C HIS A 93 -8.16 -12.11 4.78
N PHE A 94 -8.54 -13.03 5.67
CA PHE A 94 -7.93 -14.34 5.77
C PHE A 94 -8.98 -15.44 5.57
N VAL A 95 -8.68 -16.39 4.66
CA VAL A 95 -9.50 -17.58 4.38
C VAL A 95 -8.70 -18.82 4.78
N PRO A 96 -9.02 -19.46 5.92
CA PRO A 96 -8.16 -20.52 6.50
C PRO A 96 -7.98 -21.78 5.65
N THR A 97 -8.87 -22.02 4.68
CA THR A 97 -8.86 -23.22 3.84
C THR A 97 -7.89 -23.14 2.67
N LEU A 98 -7.32 -21.95 2.39
CA LEU A 98 -6.36 -21.78 1.31
C LEU A 98 -4.96 -22.24 1.75
N THR A 99 -4.24 -22.88 0.83
CA THR A 99 -2.85 -23.29 1.08
C THR A 99 -1.96 -22.06 1.21
N ALA A 100 -1.26 -21.94 2.34
CA ALA A 100 -0.32 -20.86 2.59
C ALA A 100 1.11 -21.26 2.24
N LYS A 101 1.67 -20.70 1.16
CA LYS A 101 3.09 -20.82 0.80
C LYS A 101 3.61 -19.50 0.24
N PRO A 102 4.89 -19.13 0.49
CA PRO A 102 5.45 -17.88 -0.04
C PRO A 102 5.71 -17.92 -1.54
N TRP A 103 5.92 -19.12 -2.10
CA TRP A 103 6.23 -19.33 -3.51
C TRP A 103 5.33 -20.41 -4.10
N HIS A 104 4.85 -20.18 -5.31
CA HIS A 104 3.98 -21.10 -6.04
C HIS A 104 4.64 -21.54 -7.34
N ASN A 105 4.28 -22.74 -7.84
CA ASN A 105 4.75 -23.20 -9.14
C ASN A 105 3.89 -22.54 -10.22
N PRO A 106 4.46 -21.78 -11.18
CA PRO A 106 3.69 -21.12 -12.23
C PRO A 106 2.92 -22.12 -13.10
N GLN A 107 3.37 -23.37 -13.20
CA GLN A 107 2.65 -24.41 -13.96
C GLN A 107 1.29 -24.78 -13.37
N ASP A 108 1.05 -24.46 -12.09
CA ASP A 108 -0.24 -24.66 -11.44
C ASP A 108 -1.30 -23.64 -11.91
N PHE A 109 -0.92 -22.62 -12.70
CA PHE A 109 -1.79 -21.50 -13.09
C PHE A 109 -1.80 -21.31 -14.62
N GLU A 110 -2.95 -21.54 -15.26
CA GLU A 110 -3.13 -21.32 -16.70
C GLU A 110 -2.81 -19.87 -17.11
N LEU A 111 -3.19 -18.90 -16.27
CA LEU A 111 -2.93 -17.49 -16.52
C LEU A 111 -1.44 -17.19 -16.65
N CYS A 112 -0.56 -17.83 -15.87
CA CYS A 112 0.89 -17.64 -16.00
C CYS A 112 1.38 -18.01 -17.41
N ARG A 113 0.95 -19.17 -17.93
CA ARG A 113 1.30 -19.60 -19.29
C ARG A 113 0.78 -18.63 -20.36
N ALA A 114 -0.43 -18.12 -20.18
CA ALA A 114 -1.01 -17.13 -21.09
C ALA A 114 -0.22 -15.81 -21.09
N LEU A 115 0.15 -15.31 -19.91
CA LEU A 115 0.94 -14.09 -19.77
C LEU A 115 2.34 -14.24 -20.38
N GLU A 116 3.04 -15.35 -20.10
CA GLU A 116 4.37 -15.62 -20.64
C GLU A 116 4.36 -15.74 -22.17
N LYS A 117 3.40 -16.48 -22.73
CA LYS A 117 3.24 -16.64 -24.17
C LYS A 117 3.01 -15.30 -24.89
N ASN A 118 2.26 -14.40 -24.27
CA ASN A 118 1.88 -13.12 -24.86
C ASN A 118 2.72 -11.93 -24.34
N TYR A 119 3.79 -12.16 -23.59
CA TYR A 119 4.65 -11.11 -23.06
C TYR A 119 5.11 -10.10 -24.13
N PRO A 120 5.54 -10.50 -25.34
CA PRO A 120 5.92 -9.55 -26.38
C PRO A 120 4.79 -8.57 -26.76
N THR A 121 3.55 -9.06 -26.82
CA THR A 121 2.36 -8.24 -27.13
C THR A 121 2.05 -7.27 -25.99
N ILE A 122 2.03 -7.76 -24.75
CA ILE A 122 1.78 -6.93 -23.55
C ILE A 122 2.82 -5.82 -23.44
N ARG A 123 4.09 -6.16 -23.65
CA ARG A 123 5.18 -5.20 -23.64
C ARG A 123 5.04 -4.16 -24.76
N ALA A 124 4.69 -4.58 -25.98
CA ALA A 124 4.53 -3.66 -27.10
C ALA A 124 3.42 -2.62 -26.85
N GLU A 125 2.29 -3.01 -26.24
CA GLU A 125 1.24 -2.06 -25.85
C GLU A 125 1.73 -1.08 -24.79
N TYR A 126 2.50 -1.55 -23.80
CA TYR A 126 3.09 -0.70 -22.77
C TYR A 126 4.13 0.28 -23.33
N ASP A 127 5.05 -0.19 -24.18
CA ASP A 127 6.06 0.65 -24.81
C ASP A 127 5.37 1.72 -25.69
N ALA A 128 4.34 1.35 -26.47
CA ALA A 128 3.56 2.29 -27.26
C ALA A 128 2.78 3.31 -26.39
N TYR A 129 2.27 2.89 -25.23
CA TYR A 129 1.66 3.80 -24.26
C TYR A 129 2.68 4.79 -23.70
N MET A 130 3.87 4.31 -23.31
CA MET A 130 4.94 5.16 -22.80
C MET A 130 5.44 6.16 -23.84
N ASP A 131 5.59 5.74 -25.10
CA ASP A 131 5.96 6.64 -26.20
C ASP A 131 4.92 7.75 -26.38
N LYS A 132 3.61 7.42 -26.30
CA LYS A 132 2.55 8.43 -26.35
C LYS A 132 2.63 9.42 -25.17
N LEU A 133 2.96 8.93 -23.97
CA LEU A 133 3.12 9.80 -22.79
C LEU A 133 4.32 10.74 -22.95
N LEU A 134 5.47 10.22 -23.38
CA LEU A 134 6.71 11.00 -23.53
C LEU A 134 6.60 12.08 -24.61
N ASN A 135 5.80 11.84 -25.65
CA ASN A 135 5.63 12.75 -26.78
C ASN A 135 4.37 13.64 -26.66
N ARG A 136 3.63 13.56 -25.55
CA ARG A 136 2.45 14.42 -25.34
C ARG A 136 2.88 15.88 -25.15
N LYS A 137 2.19 16.79 -25.83
CA LYS A 137 2.45 18.24 -25.74
C LYS A 137 1.62 18.93 -24.65
N ASP A 138 0.56 18.28 -24.23
CA ASP A 138 -0.42 18.68 -23.22
C ASP A 138 -0.19 17.96 -21.88
N TRP A 139 0.98 17.36 -21.67
CA TRP A 139 1.36 16.84 -20.35
C TRP A 139 1.54 18.01 -19.39
N ASP A 140 0.46 18.37 -18.70
CA ASP A 140 0.58 19.03 -17.42
C ASP A 140 0.65 17.97 -16.32
N ASP A 141 1.37 18.25 -15.25
CA ASP A 141 1.36 17.39 -14.06
C ASP A 141 0.01 17.42 -13.33
N SER A 142 -1.08 17.89 -13.99
CA SER A 142 -2.41 17.79 -13.43
C SER A 142 -2.91 16.36 -13.60
N ASP A 143 -3.42 15.82 -12.50
CA ASP A 143 -3.93 14.45 -12.31
C ASP A 143 -5.19 14.13 -13.14
N THR A 144 -5.45 14.90 -14.20
CA THR A 144 -6.68 14.85 -15.00
C THR A 144 -6.51 14.11 -16.34
N THR A 145 -5.27 13.96 -16.82
CA THR A 145 -5.02 13.22 -18.06
C THR A 145 -4.65 11.77 -17.75
N PRO A 146 -5.26 10.73 -18.40
CA PRO A 146 -4.90 9.33 -18.16
C PRO A 146 -3.41 9.11 -18.43
N GLY A 147 -2.65 9.09 -17.34
CA GLY A 147 -1.21 8.96 -17.27
C GLY A 147 -0.85 7.93 -16.22
N LEU A 148 0.45 7.73 -16.03
CA LEU A 148 0.96 6.94 -14.93
C LEU A 148 0.55 7.58 -13.59
N GLY A 149 -0.37 6.93 -12.88
CA GLY A 149 -0.82 7.36 -11.56
C GLY A 149 0.20 6.99 -10.49
N ASP A 150 0.41 7.88 -9.52
CA ASP A 150 1.18 7.54 -8.32
C ASP A 150 0.42 6.48 -7.52
N VAL A 151 1.13 5.42 -7.11
CA VAL A 151 0.52 4.32 -6.35
C VAL A 151 -0.07 4.87 -5.06
N GLY A 152 -1.35 4.56 -4.85
CA GLY A 152 -2.12 5.00 -3.70
C GLY A 152 -2.57 6.46 -3.69
N SER A 153 -2.41 7.22 -4.78
CA SER A 153 -3.03 8.56 -4.90
C SER A 153 -4.53 8.49 -5.26
N ARG A 154 -4.97 7.38 -5.84
CA ARG A 154 -6.35 7.20 -6.35
C ARG A 154 -7.35 6.99 -5.22
N ALA A 155 -8.58 7.47 -5.42
CA ALA A 155 -9.68 7.24 -4.49
C ALA A 155 -9.90 5.73 -4.28
N GLY A 156 -9.80 5.27 -3.02
CA GLY A 156 -9.89 3.84 -2.67
C GLY A 156 -8.56 3.07 -2.68
N ALA A 157 -7.48 3.65 -3.20
CA ALA A 157 -6.14 3.03 -3.23
C ALA A 157 -5.17 3.57 -2.16
N LEU A 158 -5.63 4.47 -1.28
CA LEU A 158 -4.81 5.14 -0.24
C LEU A 158 -3.98 4.20 0.65
N HIS A 159 -4.32 2.91 0.68
CA HIS A 159 -3.59 1.91 1.47
C HIS A 159 -2.17 1.65 0.96
N ASP A 160 -1.89 1.87 -0.33
CA ASP A 160 -0.58 1.57 -0.92
C ASP A 160 0.38 2.77 -0.89
N GLY A 161 -0.13 3.99 -0.70
CA GLY A 161 0.69 5.22 -0.70
C GLY A 161 1.71 5.28 0.44
N GLY A 162 1.60 4.40 1.44
CA GLY A 162 2.55 4.27 2.55
C GLY A 162 3.64 3.20 2.36
N LEU A 163 3.67 2.50 1.21
CA LEU A 163 4.58 1.37 1.00
C LEU A 163 5.99 1.79 0.57
N THR A 164 6.13 2.97 -0.06
CA THR A 164 7.43 3.50 -0.48
C THR A 164 8.02 4.43 0.57
N LYS A 165 9.18 4.07 1.14
CA LYS A 165 9.93 4.94 2.06
C LYS A 165 10.51 6.18 1.36
N SER A 166 10.88 6.04 0.09
CA SER A 166 11.37 7.11 -0.77
C SER A 166 11.18 6.75 -2.25
N GLY A 167 11.33 7.74 -3.12
CA GLY A 167 11.13 7.58 -4.57
C GLY A 167 9.68 7.76 -5.00
N ARG A 168 9.38 7.37 -6.24
CA ARG A 168 8.02 7.34 -6.80
C ARG A 168 7.74 5.96 -7.34
N TRP A 169 6.59 5.40 -6.97
CA TRP A 169 6.06 4.20 -7.59
C TRP A 169 4.83 4.59 -8.38
N LYS A 170 4.84 4.25 -9.67
CA LYS A 170 3.77 4.54 -10.61
C LYS A 170 3.17 3.24 -11.17
N GLU A 171 1.90 3.28 -11.53
CA GLU A 171 1.19 2.13 -12.07
C GLU A 171 0.19 2.50 -13.19
N VAL A 172 -0.19 1.49 -13.98
CA VAL A 172 -1.30 1.52 -14.94
C VAL A 172 -2.26 0.38 -14.62
N PRO A 173 -3.33 0.64 -13.88
CA PRO A 173 -4.24 -0.37 -13.36
C PRO A 173 -5.32 -0.68 -14.39
N LEU A 174 -5.29 -1.85 -15.00
CA LEU A 174 -6.31 -2.27 -15.97
C LEU A 174 -7.61 -2.73 -15.28
N PHE A 175 -7.50 -3.31 -14.08
CA PHE A 175 -8.61 -3.81 -13.29
C PHE A 175 -8.39 -3.48 -11.80
N THR A 176 -9.45 -3.03 -11.11
CA THR A 176 -9.44 -2.79 -9.66
C THR A 176 -10.68 -3.43 -9.05
N ASN A 177 -10.56 -4.28 -8.03
CA ASN A 177 -11.70 -4.97 -7.40
C ASN A 177 -12.64 -5.61 -8.43
N CYS A 178 -12.06 -6.38 -9.38
CA CYS A 178 -12.77 -7.01 -10.49
C CYS A 178 -13.53 -6.04 -11.43
N THR A 179 -13.21 -4.74 -11.40
CA THR A 179 -13.83 -3.71 -12.23
C THR A 179 -12.84 -3.18 -13.26
N VAL A 180 -13.25 -3.17 -14.53
CA VAL A 180 -12.48 -2.61 -15.66
C VAL A 180 -12.27 -1.12 -15.48
N GLN A 181 -11.03 -0.65 -15.62
CA GLN A 181 -10.68 0.78 -15.60
C GLN A 181 -10.60 1.27 -17.05
N ARG A 182 -11.73 1.72 -17.61
CA ARG A 182 -11.86 2.02 -19.05
C ARG A 182 -10.87 3.05 -19.56
N GLU A 183 -10.56 4.03 -18.72
CA GLU A 183 -9.57 5.07 -18.97
C GLU A 183 -8.17 4.52 -19.30
N TYR A 184 -7.86 3.29 -18.86
CA TYR A 184 -6.63 2.59 -19.18
C TYR A 184 -6.86 1.48 -20.18
N THR A 185 -7.87 0.62 -20.00
CA THR A 185 -8.02 -0.61 -20.79
C THR A 185 -8.20 -0.37 -22.29
N ASP A 186 -8.77 0.77 -22.68
CA ASP A 186 -8.91 1.13 -24.10
C ASP A 186 -7.55 1.36 -24.79
N LEU A 187 -6.49 1.58 -24.01
CA LEU A 187 -5.11 1.75 -24.47
C LEU A 187 -4.32 0.44 -24.54
N PHE A 188 -4.86 -0.65 -23.96
CA PHE A 188 -4.24 -1.97 -23.89
C PHE A 188 -5.21 -3.09 -24.35
N PRO A 189 -5.84 -2.97 -25.53
CA PRO A 189 -6.90 -3.88 -25.97
C PRO A 189 -6.48 -5.35 -26.02
N GLU A 190 -5.26 -5.67 -26.47
CA GLU A 190 -4.79 -7.05 -26.53
C GLU A 190 -4.45 -7.59 -25.15
N THR A 191 -3.80 -6.80 -24.28
CA THR A 191 -3.53 -7.20 -22.89
C THR A 191 -4.83 -7.49 -22.16
N VAL A 192 -5.86 -6.66 -22.34
CA VAL A 192 -7.20 -6.88 -21.76
C VAL A 192 -7.82 -8.17 -22.29
N ARG A 193 -7.74 -8.41 -23.60
CA ARG A 193 -8.23 -9.65 -24.22
C ARG A 193 -7.51 -10.90 -23.71
N ILE A 194 -6.24 -10.81 -23.32
CA ILE A 194 -5.47 -11.93 -22.74
C ILE A 194 -5.89 -12.22 -21.30
N LEU A 195 -6.34 -11.20 -20.56
CA LEU A 195 -6.72 -11.29 -19.15
C LEU A 195 -8.18 -11.73 -18.92
N GLN A 196 -9.00 -11.82 -19.97
CA GLN A 196 -10.40 -12.24 -19.96
C GLN A 196 -10.55 -13.69 -20.43
#